data_AF-A0A512HNC7-F1
#
_entry.id   AF-A0A512HNC7-F1
#
_cell.length_a   1.000
_cell.length_b   1.000
_cell.length_c   1.000
_cell.angle_alpha   90.00
_cell.angle_beta   90.00
_cell.angle_gamma   90.00
#
_symmetry.space_group_name_H-M   'P 1'
#
loop_
_entity.id
_entity.type
_entity.pdbx_description
1 polymer ?
#
loop_
_entity_poly.entity_id
_entity_poly.type
_entity_poly.pdbx_seq_one_letter_code
_entity_poly.pdbx_strand_id
1 'polypeptide(L)' 'MGNVGISAIALPVRSRRRVVGAINIVFFRRALSPEEAARKYLDPLRDCVRRAEQALAERLAG' A
#
# COMPACT_ATOMS: atom_id res chain seq x y z
N MET A 1 14.47 -5.92 24.89
CA MET A 1 13.80 -6.16 23.59
C MET A 1 13.84 -4.86 22.80
N GLY A 2 14.80 -4.72 21.89
CA GLY A 2 14.92 -3.52 21.05
C GLY A 2 13.76 -3.45 20.07
N ASN A 3 13.01 -2.35 20.11
CA ASN A 3 11.93 -2.02 19.18
C ASN A 3 12.48 -2.13 17.75
N VAL A 4 12.07 -3.17 17.02
CA VAL A 4 12.53 -3.40 15.64
C VAL A 4 12.09 -2.18 14.84
N GLY A 5 13.06 -1.36 14.44
CA GLY A 5 12.84 -0.05 13.82
C GLY A 5 12.28 -0.15 12.41
N ILE A 6 11.14 -0.83 12.25
CA ILE A 6 10.38 -1.00 11.03
C ILE A 6 9.12 -0.13 11.13
N SER A 7 8.81 0.54 10.03
CA SER A 7 7.60 1.31 9.81
C SER A 7 6.97 0.86 8.49
N ALA A 8 5.71 1.24 8.27
CA ALA A 8 5.06 1.00 7.00
C ALA A 8 4.06 2.11 6.66
N ILE A 9 3.80 2.29 5.37
CA ILE A 9 2.60 2.96 4.85
C ILE A 9 1.76 1.91 4.10
N ALA A 10 0.44 2.04 4.13
CA ALA A 10 -0.45 1.08 3.49
C ALA A 10 -1.66 1.78 2.87
N LEU A 11 -2.13 1.22 1.76
CA LEU A 11 -3.39 1.61 1.14
C LEU A 11 -4.30 0.39 0.97
N PRO A 12 -5.61 0.53 1.26
CA PRO A 12 -6.57 -0.54 1.07
C PRO A 12 -6.80 -0.78 -0.42
N VAL A 13 -6.98 -2.05 -0.78
CA VAL A 13 -7.48 -2.49 -2.09
C VAL A 13 -8.96 -2.78 -1.97
N ARG A 14 -9.77 -2.21 -2.86
CA ARG A 14 -11.22 -2.34 -2.88
C ARG A 14 -11.71 -3.06 -4.13
N SER A 15 -12.76 -3.87 -3.94
CA SER A 15 -13.61 -4.33 -5.03
C SER A 15 -14.98 -3.71 -4.84
N ARG A 16 -15.43 -2.92 -5.84
CA ARG A 16 -16.61 -2.06 -5.71
C ARG A 16 -16.53 -1.18 -4.46
N ARG A 17 -17.40 -1.40 -3.46
CA ARG A 17 -17.43 -0.66 -2.19
C ARG A 17 -16.80 -1.42 -1.02
N ARG A 18 -16.29 -2.64 -1.24
CA ARG A 18 -15.78 -3.51 -0.18
C ARG A 18 -14.26 -3.52 -0.19
N VAL A 19 -13.63 -3.32 0.97
CA VAL A 19 -12.19 -3.57 1.15
C VAL A 19 -11.97 -5.09 1.09
N VAL A 20 -11.06 -5.52 0.21
CA VAL A 20 -10.72 -6.94 0.00
C VAL A 20 -9.28 -7.25 0.42
N GLY A 21 -8.47 -6.23 0.69
CA GLY A 21 -7.10 -6.36 1.13
C GLY A 21 -6.42 -5.01 1.28
N ALA A 22 -5.10 -5.02 1.41
CA ALA A 22 -4.27 -3.81 1.42
C ALA A 22 -2.89 -4.11 0.81
N ILE A 23 -2.27 -3.08 0.25
CA ILE A 23 -0.87 -3.11 -0.20
C ILE A 23 -0.07 -2.20 0.74
N ASN A 24 1.03 -2.73 1.27
CA ASN A 24 1.91 -2.03 2.19
C ASN A 24 3.32 -1.85 1.60
N ILE A 25 3.97 -0.77 2.00
CA ILE A 25 5.40 -0.55 1.82
C ILE A 25 6.02 -0.54 3.21
N VAL A 26 6.84 -1.54 3.50
CA VAL A 26 7.51 -1.74 4.79
C VAL A 26 8.97 -1.32 4.69
N PHE A 27 9.47 -0.55 5.65
CA PHE A 27 10.82 0.04 5.60
C PHE A 27 11.41 0.22 6.99
N PHE A 28 12.73 0.33 7.07
CA PHE A 28 13.42 0.63 8.32
C PHE A 28 13.36 2.13 8.63
N ARG A 29 12.88 2.52 9.83
CA ARG A 29 12.82 3.92 10.30
C ARG A 29 14.17 4.63 10.29
N ARG A 30 15.27 3.89 10.46
CA ARG A 30 16.63 4.46 10.40
C ARG A 30 17.03 4.89 9.00
N ALA A 31 16.39 4.32 7.97
CA ALA A 31 16.67 4.62 6.57
C ALA A 31 15.66 5.58 5.96
N LEU A 32 14.41 5.54 6.42
CA LEU A 32 13.31 6.32 5.85
C LEU A 32 12.26 6.62 6.92
N SER A 33 11.96 7.91 7.11
CA SER A 33 10.84 8.32 7.97
C SER A 33 9.49 8.02 7.29
N PRO A 34 8.42 7.77 8.05
CA PRO A 34 7.07 7.61 7.48
C PRO A 34 6.63 8.78 6.60
N GLU A 35 6.99 10.01 6.98
CA GLU A 35 6.66 11.23 6.26
C GLU A 35 7.39 11.29 4.91
N GLU A 36 8.68 10.92 4.88
CA GLU A 36 9.43 10.79 3.63
C GLU A 36 8.90 9.65 2.76
N ALA A 37 8.54 8.52 3.36
CA ALA A 37 7.93 7.40 2.66
C ALA A 37 6.62 7.82 2.00
N ALA A 38 5.76 8.56 2.71
CA ALA A 38 4.54 9.11 2.15
C ALA A 38 4.82 10.08 1.00
N ARG A 39 5.74 11.03 1.17
CA ARG A 39 6.10 11.97 0.09
C ARG A 39 6.63 11.28 -1.16
N LYS A 40 7.45 10.24 -1.01
CA LYS A 40 8.09 9.53 -2.14
C LYS A 40 7.20 8.49 -2.79
N TYR A 41 6.40 7.77 -1.99
CA TYR A 41 5.77 6.53 -2.43
C TYR A 41 4.25 6.51 -2.33
N LEU A 42 3.60 7.53 -1.77
CA LEU A 42 2.13 7.51 -1.66
C LEU A 42 1.45 7.53 -3.03
N ASP A 43 1.90 8.37 -3.96
CA ASP A 43 1.33 8.41 -5.31
C ASP A 43 1.63 7.15 -6.12
N PRO A 44 2.88 6.63 -6.17
CA PRO A 44 3.16 5.31 -6.75
C PRO A 44 2.35 4.17 -6.12
N LEU A 45 2.12 4.20 -4.81
CA LEU A 45 1.32 3.19 -4.10
C LEU A 45 -0.16 3.28 -4.49
N ARG A 46 -0.72 4.49 -4.66
CA ARG A 46 -2.07 4.69 -5.19
C ARG A 46 -2.20 4.09 -6.59
N ASP A 47 -1.23 4.31 -7.47
CA ASP A 47 -1.23 3.73 -8.82
C ASP A 47 -1.09 2.20 -8.81
N CYS A 48 -0.33 1.66 -7.87
CA CYS A 48 -0.25 0.21 -7.65
C CYS A 48 -1.61 -0.36 -7.22
N VAL A 49 -2.25 0.27 -6.22
CA VAL A 49 -3.59 -0.13 -5.75
C VAL A 49 -4.60 -0.05 -6.89
N ARG A 50 -4.66 1.05 -7.64
CA ARG A 50 -5.60 1.21 -8.77
C ARG A 50 -5.45 0.11 -9.81
N ARG A 51 -4.21 -0.26 -10.15
CA ARG A 51 -3.95 -1.38 -11.08
C ARG A 51 -4.41 -2.73 -10.52
N ALA A 52 -4.20 -2.98 -9.23
CA ALA A 52 -4.67 -4.19 -8.56
C ALA A 52 -6.20 -4.24 -8.50
N GLU A 53 -6.87 -3.12 -8.20
CA GLU A 53 -8.33 -3.01 -8.21
C GLU A 53 -8.92 -3.24 -9.61
N GLN A 54 -8.28 -2.70 -10.66
CA GLN A 54 -8.68 -2.92 -12.05
C GLN A 54 -8.54 -4.40 -12.46
N ALA A 55 -7.38 -5.02 -12.21
CA ALA A 55 -7.16 -6.43 -12.53
C ALA A 55 -8.15 -7.34 -11.78
N LEU A 56 -8.49 -6.99 -10.54
CA LEU A 56 -9.50 -7.71 -9.77
C LEU A 56 -10.90 -7.55 -10.36
N ALA A 57 -11.26 -6.35 -10.83
CA ALA A 57 -12.54 -6.10 -11.47
C ALA A 57 -12.69 -6.91 -12.78
N GLU A 58 -11.65 -6.92 -13.61
CA GLU A 58 -11.60 -7.70 -14.86
C GLU A 58 -11.77 -9.20 -14.59
N ARG A 59 -11.06 -9.74 -13.58
CA ARG A 59 -11.14 -11.16 -13.22
C ARG A 59 -12.47 -11.61 -12.62
N LEU A 60 -13.27 -10.68 -12.08
CA LEU A 60 -14.60 -10.97 -11.52
C LEU A 60 -15.75 -10.71 -12.50
N ALA A 61 -15.45 -10.10 -13.65
CA ALA A 61 -16.43 -9.80 -14.70
C ALA A 61 -16.51 -10.90 -15.78
N GLY A 62 -15.49 -11.77 -15.87
CA GLY A 62 -15.53 -13.01 -16.64
C GLY A 62 -15.99 -14.19 -15.79
#